data_AF-A0A2V2ASH0-F1
#
_entry.id   AF-A0A2V2ASH0-F1
#
_cell.length_a   1.000
_cell.length_b   1.000
_cell.length_c   1.000
_cell.angle_alpha   90.00
_cell.angle_beta   90.00
_cell.angle_gamma   90.00
#
_symmetry.space_group_name_H-M   'P 1'
#
loop_
_entity.id
_entity.type
_entity.pdbx_description
1 polymer ?
#
loop_
_entity_poly.entity_id
_entity_poly.type
_entity_poly.pdbx_seq_one_letter_code
_entity_poly.pdbx_strand_id
1 'polypeptide(L)'
;MRTRTTTATNGLVTALAALLVLTGCTASGDGRPAASSSVASVPAQSGGGSGFEGPRPQDQNLLAWTGDPNDAGHVTAQSAAGVGGRVTLVRIVLREQITWSNVWLGLAGIDPSAQLANCYLGVYDAKGALVATTPDISPQLMTDAIAKPFALGKPFTAAPGTYFIALLLNGTWATNGLTLKSTGAGISVNAGLTPPNLRYSNLLTGQTSLPPTVNLAEQSTSTINTGWASQWYAIS
;
A
#
# COMPACT_ATOMS: atom_id res chain seq x y z
N MET A 1 47.08 27.84 21.03
CA MET A 1 46.51 28.31 22.32
C MET A 1 45.89 29.68 22.10
N ARG A 2 44.56 29.74 21.91
CA ARG A 2 43.77 30.98 22.00
C ARG A 2 42.35 30.58 22.35
N THR A 3 42.00 30.88 23.60
CA THR A 3 40.75 30.58 24.28
C THR A 3 39.67 31.56 23.83
N ARG A 4 38.47 31.07 23.52
CA ARG A 4 37.25 31.89 23.52
C ARG A 4 36.16 31.16 24.31
N THR A 5 35.70 31.87 25.32
CA THR A 5 34.78 31.46 26.38
C THR A 5 33.38 32.00 26.07
N THR A 6 32.35 31.15 26.26
CA THR A 6 30.94 31.41 26.67
C THR A 6 30.09 32.39 25.84
N THR A 7 28.82 32.09 25.53
CA THR A 7 27.70 32.13 26.49
C THR A 7 26.56 31.18 26.09
N ALA A 8 26.07 30.42 27.07
CA ALA A 8 24.82 29.66 27.02
C ALA A 8 23.66 30.58 27.46
N THR A 9 22.50 30.46 26.81
CA THR A 9 21.27 31.09 27.30
C THR A 9 20.14 30.07 27.35
N ASN A 10 19.61 29.90 28.56
CA ASN A 10 18.46 29.10 28.93
C ASN A 10 17.15 29.73 28.44
N GLY A 11 16.15 28.90 28.13
CA GLY A 11 14.73 29.25 28.09
C GLY A 11 13.88 27.97 28.01
N LEU A 12 13.43 27.39 29.14
CA LEU A 12 12.09 27.56 29.75
C LEU A 12 10.96 27.32 28.73
N VAL A 13 10.49 26.06 28.60
CA VAL A 13 9.31 25.46 29.27
C VAL A 13 8.00 26.20 29.00
N THR A 14 7.13 25.57 28.21
CA THR A 14 5.67 25.61 28.39
C THR A 14 5.05 24.36 27.79
N ALA A 15 4.77 23.38 28.67
CA ALA A 15 3.88 22.27 28.38
C ALA A 15 2.44 22.77 28.56
N LEU A 16 1.60 22.65 27.53
CA LEU A 16 0.18 22.91 27.62
C LEU A 16 -0.57 21.58 27.54
N ALA A 17 -1.01 21.09 28.70
CA ALA A 17 -1.91 19.96 28.83
C ALA A 17 -3.35 20.44 28.58
N ALA A 18 -4.01 19.90 27.55
CA ALA A 18 -5.44 20.10 27.34
C ALA A 18 -6.21 18.94 27.99
N LEU A 19 -7.01 19.28 28.99
CA LEU A 19 -7.85 18.40 29.79
C LEU A 19 -9.09 17.99 28.99
N LEU A 20 -9.33 16.68 28.83
CA LEU A 20 -10.57 16.12 28.30
C LEU A 20 -11.71 16.32 29.30
N VAL A 21 -12.80 16.95 28.87
CA VAL A 21 -14.10 16.94 29.56
C VAL A 21 -15.02 15.98 28.80
N LEU A 22 -15.24 14.78 29.34
CA LEU A 22 -16.32 13.89 28.92
C LEU A 22 -17.61 14.31 29.65
N THR A 23 -18.47 15.04 28.97
CA THR A 23 -19.87 15.23 29.39
C THR A 23 -20.73 14.20 28.67
N GLY A 24 -21.20 13.20 29.41
CA GLY A 24 -22.23 12.28 28.97
C GLY A 24 -23.61 12.95 28.97
N CYS A 25 -24.37 12.74 27.90
CA CYS A 25 -25.81 12.95 27.86
C CYS A 25 -26.45 11.75 27.16
N THR A 26 -27.07 10.87 27.95
CA THR A 26 -28.01 9.86 27.48
C THR A 26 -29.33 10.53 27.11
N ALA A 27 -29.87 10.24 25.92
CA ALA A 27 -31.27 10.47 25.61
C ALA A 27 -31.86 9.24 24.91
N SER A 28 -32.86 8.65 25.55
CA SER A 28 -33.69 7.57 25.04
C SER A 28 -34.88 8.15 24.26
N GLY A 29 -35.35 7.45 23.22
CA GLY A 29 -36.76 7.52 22.80
C GLY A 29 -37.06 7.65 21.30
N ASP A 30 -37.33 6.49 20.70
CA ASP A 30 -38.38 6.18 19.71
C ASP A 30 -38.49 6.86 18.32
N GLY A 31 -38.41 6.02 17.27
CA GLY A 31 -39.56 5.90 16.35
C GLY A 31 -39.39 6.14 14.83
N ARG A 32 -38.97 5.10 14.08
CA ARG A 32 -39.35 4.71 12.69
C ARG A 32 -38.90 5.57 11.47
N PRO A 33 -38.88 5.01 10.23
CA PRO A 33 -38.71 3.62 9.78
C PRO A 33 -37.46 3.43 8.87
N ALA A 34 -37.11 2.16 8.64
CA ALA A 34 -35.96 1.69 7.88
C ALA A 34 -35.98 2.11 6.39
N ALA A 35 -34.92 2.80 5.96
CA ALA A 35 -34.54 2.86 4.56
C ALA A 35 -33.71 1.60 4.24
N SER A 36 -34.33 0.65 3.54
CA SER A 36 -33.67 -0.52 2.96
C SER A 36 -32.65 -0.05 1.92
N SER A 37 -31.41 0.19 2.36
CA SER A 37 -30.26 0.23 1.49
C SER A 37 -29.79 -1.22 1.34
N SER A 38 -30.04 -1.79 0.18
CA SER A 38 -29.48 -3.08 -0.21
C SER A 38 -27.97 -2.92 -0.36
N VAL A 39 -27.25 -3.03 0.76
CA VAL A 39 -25.82 -3.31 0.71
C VAL A 39 -25.74 -4.72 0.13
N ALA A 40 -25.22 -4.83 -1.10
CA ALA A 40 -24.96 -6.12 -1.72
C ALA A 40 -24.08 -6.92 -0.75
N SER A 41 -24.66 -7.95 -0.14
CA SER A 41 -23.94 -8.87 0.73
C SER A 41 -22.91 -9.60 -0.13
N VAL A 42 -21.64 -9.43 0.22
CA VAL A 42 -20.57 -10.29 -0.29
C VAL A 42 -20.97 -11.74 0.02
N PRO A 43 -20.96 -12.67 -0.95
CA PRO A 43 -21.34 -14.05 -0.67
C PRO A 43 -20.38 -14.63 0.37
N ALA A 44 -20.95 -15.08 1.50
CA ALA A 44 -20.20 -15.84 2.50
C ALA A 44 -19.76 -17.16 1.88
N GLN A 45 -18.46 -17.35 1.71
CA GLN A 45 -17.93 -18.61 1.20
C GLN A 45 -17.80 -19.61 2.35
N SER A 46 -18.48 -20.75 2.21
CA SER A 46 -18.39 -21.88 3.12
C SER A 46 -17.06 -22.61 2.92
N GLY A 47 -16.01 -22.10 3.58
CA GLY A 47 -14.69 -22.73 3.67
C GLY A 47 -14.49 -23.41 5.02
N GLY A 48 -15.21 -24.50 5.28
CA GLY A 48 -15.02 -25.36 6.45
C GLY A 48 -13.69 -26.12 6.39
N GLY A 49 -12.62 -25.51 6.85
CA GLY A 49 -11.46 -26.18 7.42
C GLY A 49 -11.28 -25.70 8.86
N SER A 50 -10.46 -26.35 9.67
CA SER A 50 -10.05 -25.92 11.03
C SER A 50 -9.22 -24.63 10.98
N GLY A 51 -9.79 -23.62 10.34
CA GLY A 51 -9.10 -22.59 9.59
C GLY A 51 -8.72 -21.42 10.48
N PHE A 52 -7.45 -21.04 10.38
CA PHE A 52 -6.84 -19.79 10.85
C PHE A 52 -7.81 -18.85 11.60
N GLU A 53 -7.64 -18.75 12.91
CA GLU A 53 -8.43 -17.90 13.81
C GLU A 53 -7.97 -16.43 13.83
N GLY A 54 -6.97 -16.06 13.01
CA GLY A 54 -6.51 -14.67 12.91
C GLY A 54 -7.37 -13.82 11.97
N PRO A 55 -7.13 -12.49 11.95
CA PRO A 55 -7.83 -11.54 11.10
C PRO A 55 -7.81 -11.95 9.62
N ARG A 56 -8.93 -11.73 8.93
CA ARG A 56 -9.13 -12.11 7.53
C ARG A 56 -9.46 -10.89 6.69
N PRO A 57 -9.14 -10.90 5.37
CA PRO A 57 -9.52 -9.81 4.47
C PRO A 57 -11.00 -9.41 4.58
N GLN A 58 -11.87 -10.40 4.73
CA GLN A 58 -13.31 -10.21 4.80
C GLN A 58 -13.76 -9.41 6.03
N ASP A 59 -12.99 -9.44 7.12
CA ASP A 59 -13.27 -8.65 8.34
C ASP A 59 -13.14 -7.14 8.07
N GLN A 60 -12.50 -6.76 6.95
CA GLN A 60 -12.32 -5.38 6.50
C GLN A 60 -12.96 -5.12 5.13
N ASN A 61 -13.92 -5.96 4.71
CA ASN A 61 -14.58 -5.88 3.40
C ASN A 61 -13.62 -6.00 2.20
N LEU A 62 -12.53 -6.75 2.37
CA LEU A 62 -11.55 -7.05 1.31
C LEU A 62 -11.67 -8.51 0.89
N LEU A 63 -11.24 -8.80 -0.34
CA LEU A 63 -11.23 -10.15 -0.92
C LEU A 63 -9.90 -10.86 -0.69
N ALA A 64 -8.80 -10.11 -0.72
CA ALA A 64 -7.46 -10.60 -0.45
C ALA A 64 -6.53 -9.46 -0.04
N TRP A 65 -5.44 -9.80 0.64
CA TRP A 65 -4.41 -8.84 1.03
C TRP A 65 -3.01 -9.47 1.06
N THR A 66 -2.01 -8.61 1.18
CA THR A 66 -0.61 -9.01 1.43
C THR A 66 -0.35 -9.33 2.92
N GLY A 67 -1.24 -8.91 3.81
CA GLY A 67 -1.19 -9.12 5.26
C GLY A 67 -2.21 -8.23 5.97
N ASP A 68 -2.42 -8.44 7.28
CA ASP A 68 -3.31 -7.59 8.08
C ASP A 68 -2.79 -6.14 8.09
N PRO A 69 -3.59 -5.13 7.70
CA PRO A 69 -3.18 -3.73 7.75
C PRO A 69 -2.87 -3.20 9.15
N ASN A 70 -3.38 -3.83 10.22
CA ASN A 70 -3.05 -3.47 11.60
C ASN A 70 -1.59 -3.81 11.94
N ASP A 71 -1.08 -4.91 11.39
CA ASP A 71 0.32 -5.34 11.56
C ASP A 71 1.27 -4.68 10.56
N ALA A 72 0.74 -3.98 9.56
CA ALA A 72 1.56 -3.29 8.58
C ALA A 72 2.33 -2.14 9.23
N GLY A 73 3.65 -2.15 9.11
CA GLY A 73 4.50 -1.02 9.46
C GLY A 73 4.36 0.12 8.45
N HIS A 74 5.22 1.13 8.56
CA HIS A 74 5.40 2.13 7.51
C HIS A 74 6.84 2.12 7.02
N VAL A 75 7.01 2.37 5.74
CA VAL A 75 8.32 2.53 5.10
C VAL A 75 8.27 3.78 4.24
N THR A 76 9.24 4.66 4.45
CA THR A 76 9.41 5.84 3.61
C THR A 76 9.90 5.42 2.22
N ALA A 77 9.32 5.98 1.16
CA ALA A 77 9.72 5.71 -0.20
C ALA A 77 11.13 6.22 -0.47
N GLN A 78 12.13 5.40 -0.17
CA GLN A 78 13.51 5.67 -0.52
C GLN A 78 13.75 5.21 -1.96
N SER A 79 13.33 6.00 -2.94
CA SER A 79 14.22 6.11 -4.08
C SER A 79 15.35 7.01 -3.60
N ALA A 80 16.61 6.58 -3.77
CA ALA A 80 17.69 7.55 -3.77
C ALA A 80 17.27 8.69 -4.72
N ALA A 81 17.49 9.94 -4.30
CA ALA A 81 17.00 11.15 -4.98
C ALA A 81 16.85 10.97 -6.51
N GLY A 82 15.61 11.06 -7.02
CA GLY A 82 15.37 11.35 -8.43
C GLY A 82 15.28 10.21 -9.45
N VAL A 83 15.18 8.92 -9.10
CA VAL A 83 14.87 7.89 -10.11
C VAL A 83 13.37 7.61 -10.19
N GLY A 84 12.63 8.55 -10.80
CA GLY A 84 11.24 8.33 -11.21
C GLY A 84 11.11 7.21 -12.24
N GLY A 85 9.89 6.70 -12.41
CA GLY A 85 9.58 5.69 -13.42
C GLY A 85 10.00 4.28 -13.02
N ARG A 86 10.09 4.00 -11.73
CA ARG A 86 10.43 2.66 -11.22
C ARG A 86 9.17 1.84 -11.03
N VAL A 87 9.22 0.56 -11.38
CA VAL A 87 8.15 -0.39 -11.08
C VAL A 87 8.56 -1.24 -9.86
N THR A 88 7.71 -1.25 -8.83
CA THR A 88 7.81 -2.22 -7.73
C THR A 88 6.79 -3.31 -7.95
N LEU A 89 7.11 -4.55 -7.57
CA LEU A 89 6.22 -5.71 -7.69
C LEU A 89 6.06 -6.38 -6.32
N VAL A 90 4.80 -6.58 -5.94
CA VAL A 90 4.43 -7.34 -4.75
C VAL A 90 3.58 -8.53 -5.14
N ARG A 91 4.04 -9.72 -4.81
CA ARG A 91 3.36 -10.99 -5.07
C ARG A 91 2.15 -11.13 -4.16
N ILE A 92 1.03 -11.52 -4.75
CA ILE A 92 -0.16 -11.95 -4.04
C ILE A 92 -0.60 -13.32 -4.56
N VAL A 93 -0.93 -14.21 -3.63
CA VAL A 93 -1.39 -15.57 -3.95
C VAL A 93 -2.87 -15.65 -3.65
N LEU A 94 -3.66 -15.84 -4.69
CA LEU A 94 -5.08 -16.07 -4.58
C LEU A 94 -5.35 -17.54 -4.32
N ARG A 95 -6.16 -17.83 -3.30
CA ARG A 95 -6.59 -19.19 -2.95
C ARG A 95 -7.90 -19.59 -3.62
N GLU A 96 -8.64 -18.61 -4.09
CA GLU A 96 -9.95 -18.78 -4.72
C GLU A 96 -10.11 -17.79 -5.87
N GLN A 97 -11.14 -18.01 -6.68
CA GLN A 97 -11.49 -17.11 -7.75
C GLN A 97 -12.15 -15.85 -7.17
N ILE A 98 -11.63 -14.68 -7.51
CA ILE A 98 -12.19 -13.40 -7.06
C ILE A 98 -12.25 -12.40 -8.21
N THR A 99 -13.23 -11.51 -8.18
CA THR A 99 -13.33 -10.39 -9.12
C THR A 99 -12.63 -9.18 -8.53
N TRP A 100 -11.59 -8.71 -9.22
CA TRP A 100 -10.82 -7.54 -8.82
C TRP A 100 -11.42 -6.31 -9.49
N SER A 101 -11.87 -5.36 -8.67
CA SER A 101 -12.38 -4.07 -9.12
C SER A 101 -11.46 -2.93 -8.67
N ASN A 102 -10.83 -3.08 -7.50
CA ASN A 102 -9.94 -2.08 -6.91
C ASN A 102 -8.67 -2.74 -6.37
N VAL A 103 -7.57 -1.99 -6.45
CA VAL A 103 -6.35 -2.26 -5.69
C VAL A 103 -6.25 -1.23 -4.58
N TRP A 104 -6.19 -1.71 -3.36
CA TRP A 104 -5.96 -0.89 -2.18
C TRP A 104 -4.46 -0.72 -1.95
N LEU A 105 -4.02 0.52 -1.74
CA LEU A 105 -2.66 0.84 -1.36
C LEU A 105 -2.68 1.60 -0.04
N GLY A 106 -1.81 1.20 0.89
CA GLY A 106 -1.66 1.87 2.17
C GLY A 106 -0.66 3.02 2.07
N LEU A 107 -1.12 4.26 2.29
CA LEU A 107 -0.25 5.43 2.45
C LEU A 107 -0.13 5.79 3.94
N ALA A 108 1.06 6.18 4.35
CA ALA A 108 1.41 6.61 5.70
C ALA A 108 1.98 8.04 5.74
N GLY A 109 2.35 8.61 4.60
CA GLY A 109 2.84 9.98 4.51
C GLY A 109 3.01 10.44 3.07
N ILE A 110 3.02 11.75 2.87
CA ILE A 110 3.13 12.41 1.57
C ILE A 110 4.11 13.56 1.75
N ASP A 111 5.09 13.68 0.84
CA ASP A 111 5.89 14.89 0.78
C ASP A 111 5.13 15.94 -0.05
N PRO A 112 4.70 17.07 0.56
CA PRO A 112 3.90 18.08 -0.15
C PRO A 112 4.65 18.77 -1.29
N SER A 113 5.99 18.63 -1.36
CA SER A 113 6.81 19.15 -2.44
C SER A 113 6.99 18.19 -3.62
N ALA A 114 6.56 16.93 -3.46
CA ALA A 114 6.64 15.94 -4.54
C ALA A 114 5.70 16.31 -5.69
N GLN A 115 6.19 16.19 -6.92
CA GLN A 115 5.41 16.37 -8.14
C GLN A 115 5.30 15.03 -8.84
N LEU A 116 4.23 14.30 -8.54
CA LEU A 116 3.96 13.00 -9.14
C LEU A 116 3.30 13.17 -10.52
N ALA A 117 3.67 12.29 -11.45
CA ALA A 117 3.07 12.19 -12.77
C ALA A 117 3.24 10.77 -13.31
N ASN A 118 2.28 10.26 -14.08
CA ASN A 118 2.34 8.93 -14.67
C ASN A 118 2.53 7.83 -13.61
N CYS A 119 1.76 7.91 -12.53
CA CYS A 119 1.74 6.88 -11.50
C CYS A 119 0.61 5.90 -11.78
N TYR A 120 0.89 4.60 -11.66
CA TYR A 120 -0.10 3.57 -11.97
C TYR A 120 0.01 2.41 -11.00
N LEU A 121 -1.14 1.81 -10.68
CA LEU A 121 -1.18 0.46 -10.16
C LEU A 121 -1.59 -0.50 -11.27
N GLY A 122 -0.97 -1.66 -11.31
CA GLY A 122 -1.35 -2.71 -12.24
C GLY A 122 -1.22 -4.08 -11.65
N VAL A 123 -1.72 -5.06 -12.41
CA VAL A 123 -1.72 -6.45 -12.01
C VAL A 123 -1.09 -7.25 -13.15
N TYR A 124 -0.03 -7.98 -12.83
CA TYR A 124 0.59 -8.95 -13.72
C TYR A 124 0.24 -10.37 -13.29
N ASP A 125 0.02 -11.26 -14.24
CA ASP A 125 -0.11 -12.69 -13.96
C ASP A 125 1.26 -13.36 -13.71
N ALA A 126 1.25 -14.66 -13.41
CA ALA A 126 2.47 -15.44 -13.18
C ALA A 126 3.40 -15.57 -14.40
N LYS A 127 2.94 -15.18 -15.60
CA LYS A 127 3.76 -15.12 -16.82
C LYS A 127 4.32 -13.72 -17.07
N GLY A 128 3.98 -12.75 -16.24
CA GLY A 128 4.36 -11.36 -16.42
C GLY A 128 3.53 -10.62 -17.45
N ALA A 129 2.33 -11.09 -17.80
CA ALA A 129 1.41 -10.34 -18.67
C ALA A 129 0.53 -9.40 -17.85
N LEU A 130 0.39 -8.14 -18.30
CA LEU A 130 -0.44 -7.14 -17.63
C LEU A 130 -1.92 -7.49 -17.86
N VAL A 131 -2.64 -7.82 -16.79
CA VAL A 131 -4.06 -8.20 -16.85
C VAL A 131 -5.00 -7.04 -16.58
N ALA A 132 -4.57 -6.07 -15.77
CA ALA A 132 -5.32 -4.87 -15.46
C ALA A 132 -4.39 -3.73 -15.02
N THR A 133 -4.84 -2.49 -15.20
CA THR A 133 -4.17 -1.29 -14.72
C THR A 133 -5.19 -0.23 -14.33
N THR A 134 -4.83 0.64 -13.40
CA THR A 134 -5.57 1.87 -13.12
C THR A 134 -5.34 2.89 -14.25
N PRO A 135 -6.20 3.92 -14.35
CA PRO A 135 -5.81 5.23 -14.90
C PRO A 135 -4.63 5.84 -14.14
N ASP A 136 -4.13 7.01 -14.55
CA ASP A 136 -3.10 7.73 -13.78
C ASP A 136 -3.66 8.10 -12.39
N ILE A 137 -2.95 7.66 -11.34
CA ILE A 137 -3.34 7.86 -9.94
C ILE A 137 -2.52 8.96 -9.24
N SER A 138 -1.67 9.68 -9.97
CA SER A 138 -0.79 10.71 -9.41
C SER A 138 -1.53 11.75 -8.56
N PRO A 139 -2.68 12.31 -8.98
CA PRO A 139 -3.43 13.27 -8.16
C PRO A 139 -3.92 12.68 -6.83
N GLN A 140 -4.42 11.45 -6.86
CA GLN A 140 -5.01 10.77 -5.72
C GLN A 140 -3.94 10.37 -4.68
N LEU A 141 -2.72 10.05 -5.12
CA LEU A 141 -1.58 9.78 -4.23
C LEU A 141 -1.14 11.02 -3.43
N MET A 142 -1.46 12.23 -3.92
CA MET A 142 -1.11 13.51 -3.30
C MET A 142 -2.22 14.05 -2.38
N THR A 143 -3.20 13.24 -2.03
CA THR A 143 -4.26 13.54 -1.06
C THR A 143 -4.15 12.62 0.13
N ASP A 144 -4.50 13.04 1.35
CA ASP A 144 -4.62 12.28 2.60
C ASP A 144 -3.79 10.99 2.75
N ALA A 145 -2.90 10.93 3.74
CA ALA A 145 -2.09 9.74 4.02
C ALA A 145 -2.89 8.61 4.70
N ILE A 146 -3.71 7.89 3.91
CA ILE A 146 -4.57 6.79 4.36
C ILE A 146 -4.50 5.59 3.41
N ALA A 147 -5.10 4.46 3.80
CA ALA A 147 -5.39 3.39 2.84
C ALA A 147 -6.42 3.86 1.81
N LYS A 148 -6.12 3.71 0.52
CA LYS A 148 -6.97 4.19 -0.57
C LYS A 148 -7.27 3.06 -1.56
N PRO A 149 -8.55 2.91 -1.98
CA PRO A 149 -8.89 2.10 -3.13
C PRO A 149 -8.56 2.86 -4.42
N PHE A 150 -7.96 2.16 -5.37
CA PHE A 150 -7.76 2.64 -6.74
C PHE A 150 -8.47 1.72 -7.71
N ALA A 151 -9.46 2.27 -8.41
CA ALA A 151 -10.25 1.52 -9.37
C ALA A 151 -9.39 1.09 -10.56
N LEU A 152 -9.46 -0.20 -10.90
CA LEU A 152 -8.91 -0.70 -12.15
C LEU A 152 -9.74 -0.13 -13.31
N GLY A 153 -9.09 0.19 -14.43
CA GLY A 153 -9.79 0.70 -15.62
C GLY A 153 -10.85 -0.27 -16.15
N LYS A 154 -10.70 -1.56 -15.85
CA LYS A 154 -11.71 -2.58 -16.06
C LYS A 154 -11.58 -3.67 -14.99
N PRO A 155 -12.66 -4.01 -14.26
CA PRO A 155 -12.65 -5.17 -13.39
C PRO A 155 -12.40 -6.47 -14.16
N PHE A 156 -11.73 -7.43 -13.53
CA PHE A 156 -11.49 -8.75 -14.12
C PHE A 156 -11.62 -9.85 -13.06
N THR A 157 -12.00 -11.05 -13.49
CA THR A 157 -12.08 -12.22 -12.60
C THR A 157 -10.78 -13.01 -12.66
N ALA A 158 -10.07 -13.05 -11.54
CA ALA A 158 -8.80 -13.75 -11.38
C ALA A 158 -9.05 -15.18 -10.88
N ALA A 159 -8.45 -16.18 -11.52
CA ALA A 159 -8.47 -17.55 -11.04
C ALA A 159 -7.53 -17.71 -9.81
N PRO A 160 -7.64 -18.78 -9.02
CA PRO A 160 -6.64 -19.09 -8.01
C PRO A 160 -5.24 -19.18 -8.64
N GLY A 161 -4.23 -18.60 -7.98
CA GLY A 161 -2.89 -18.54 -8.55
C GLY A 161 -2.03 -17.41 -8.01
N THR A 162 -0.89 -17.19 -8.66
CA THR A 162 0.04 -16.12 -8.32
C THR A 162 -0.15 -14.93 -9.25
N TYR A 163 -0.25 -13.75 -8.65
CA TYR A 163 -0.28 -12.46 -9.34
C TYR A 163 0.74 -11.52 -8.70
N PHE A 164 1.07 -10.45 -9.40
CA PHE A 164 1.92 -9.38 -8.90
C PHE A 164 1.19 -8.05 -9.04
N ILE A 165 1.07 -7.33 -7.93
CA ILE A 165 0.62 -5.94 -7.93
C ILE A 165 1.85 -5.09 -8.21
N ALA A 166 1.75 -4.28 -9.26
CA ALA A 166 2.77 -3.35 -9.68
C ALA A 166 2.42 -1.94 -9.24
N LEU A 167 3.39 -1.20 -8.69
CA LEU A 167 3.32 0.25 -8.56
C LEU A 167 4.39 0.87 -9.45
N LEU A 168 3.94 1.59 -10.47
CA LEU A 168 4.78 2.56 -11.17
C LEU A 168 4.69 3.88 -10.43
N LEU A 169 5.78 4.27 -9.75
CA LEU A 169 5.89 5.58 -9.13
C LEU A 169 6.82 6.46 -9.97
N ASN A 170 6.30 7.59 -10.44
CA ASN A 170 7.03 8.51 -11.30
C ASN A 170 6.72 9.97 -10.94
N GLY A 171 7.64 10.86 -11.30
CA GLY A 171 7.63 12.26 -10.87
C GLY A 171 8.98 12.72 -10.33
N THR A 172 8.95 13.85 -9.62
CA THR A 172 10.12 14.46 -9.00
C THR A 172 9.89 14.72 -7.51
N TRP A 173 10.93 14.55 -6.70
CA TRP A 173 10.94 14.83 -5.27
C TRP A 173 12.38 14.99 -4.79
N ALA A 174 12.58 15.69 -3.67
CA ALA A 174 13.92 15.96 -3.14
C ALA A 174 14.52 14.75 -2.43
N THR A 175 13.81 14.22 -1.43
CA THR A 175 14.27 13.07 -0.63
C THR A 175 13.32 11.90 -0.77
N ASN A 176 12.01 12.09 -0.56
CA ASN A 176 11.01 11.03 -0.68
C ASN A 176 9.75 11.60 -1.34
N GLY A 177 9.08 10.81 -2.19
CA GLY A 177 7.78 11.20 -2.74
C GLY A 177 6.64 10.87 -1.77
N LEU A 178 6.62 9.62 -1.29
CA LEU A 178 5.55 9.05 -0.47
C LEU A 178 6.14 8.28 0.73
N THR A 179 5.32 7.98 1.73
CA THR A 179 5.59 6.93 2.72
C THR A 179 4.47 5.92 2.61
N LEU A 180 4.81 4.65 2.41
CA LEU A 180 3.85 3.56 2.15
C LEU A 180 3.76 2.67 3.38
N LYS A 181 2.57 2.14 3.66
CA LYS A 181 2.43 1.04 4.62
C LYS A 181 3.11 -0.20 4.05
N SER A 182 3.65 -1.05 4.91
CA SER A 182 4.43 -2.23 4.52
C SER A 182 4.08 -3.46 5.35
N THR A 183 3.94 -4.62 4.70
CA THR A 183 3.68 -5.91 5.36
C THR A 183 4.94 -6.66 5.78
N GLY A 184 6.12 -6.06 5.59
CA GLY A 184 7.38 -6.61 6.05
C GLY A 184 8.54 -5.68 5.73
N ALA A 185 9.50 -5.54 6.63
CA ALA A 185 10.65 -4.64 6.45
C ALA A 185 11.96 -5.44 6.27
N GLY A 186 12.82 -4.98 5.35
CA GLY A 186 14.20 -5.46 5.20
C GLY A 186 14.40 -6.69 4.30
N ILE A 187 15.59 -7.28 4.36
CA ILE A 187 16.01 -8.36 3.44
C ILE A 187 15.32 -9.70 3.69
N SER A 188 14.74 -9.90 4.88
CA SER A 188 14.06 -11.15 5.26
C SER A 188 12.75 -11.37 4.52
N VAL A 189 12.17 -10.34 3.89
CA VAL A 189 10.87 -10.43 3.21
C VAL A 189 10.84 -11.41 2.04
N ASN A 190 12.01 -11.71 1.45
CA ASN A 190 12.17 -12.74 0.44
C ASN A 190 12.82 -14.02 0.96
N ALA A 191 13.44 -14.04 2.15
CA ALA A 191 13.99 -15.23 2.83
C ALA A 191 14.55 -16.34 1.90
N GLY A 192 15.55 -16.01 1.07
CA GLY A 192 16.22 -16.98 0.19
C GLY A 192 15.50 -17.28 -1.13
N LEU A 193 14.36 -16.65 -1.40
CA LEU A 193 13.74 -16.66 -2.72
C LEU A 193 14.62 -15.95 -3.74
N THR A 194 14.63 -16.47 -4.97
CA THR A 194 15.30 -15.88 -6.14
C THR A 194 14.27 -15.56 -7.21
N PRO A 195 14.57 -14.72 -8.22
CA PRO A 195 13.70 -14.56 -9.38
C PRO A 195 13.39 -15.90 -10.06
N PRO A 196 12.18 -16.08 -10.65
CA PRO A 196 11.02 -15.19 -10.65
C PRO A 196 10.14 -15.37 -9.39
N ASN A 197 10.70 -15.93 -8.31
CA ASN A 197 10.00 -16.35 -7.11
C ASN A 197 9.98 -15.32 -5.98
N LEU A 198 10.44 -14.09 -6.21
CA LEU A 198 10.43 -13.05 -5.18
C LEU A 198 9.00 -12.64 -4.78
N ARG A 199 8.79 -12.42 -3.47
CA ARG A 199 7.53 -11.87 -2.93
C ARG A 199 7.47 -10.37 -3.10
N TYR A 200 8.59 -9.71 -2.92
CA TYR A 200 8.74 -8.27 -3.02
C TYR A 200 9.94 -8.01 -3.92
N SER A 201 9.81 -7.13 -4.90
CA SER A 201 10.88 -6.89 -5.86
C SER A 201 10.73 -5.56 -6.56
N ASN A 202 11.78 -5.13 -7.23
CA ASN A 202 11.75 -4.03 -8.17
C ASN A 202 12.07 -4.55 -9.56
N LEU A 203 11.54 -3.85 -10.55
CA LEU A 203 11.70 -4.16 -11.96
C LEU A 203 11.69 -2.86 -12.76
N LEU A 204 12.55 -2.75 -13.77
CA LEU A 204 12.63 -1.59 -14.68
C LEU A 204 12.82 -0.23 -13.97
N THR A 205 13.24 0.75 -14.76
CA THR A 205 13.33 2.16 -14.37
C THR A 205 13.01 3.04 -15.58
N GLY A 206 12.73 4.33 -15.36
CA GLY A 206 12.46 5.28 -16.45
C GLY A 206 11.15 5.03 -17.21
N GLN A 207 10.22 4.28 -16.61
CA GLN A 207 8.92 4.00 -17.21
C GLN A 207 7.98 5.20 -17.06
N THR A 208 7.16 5.44 -18.09
CA THR A 208 6.04 6.40 -18.06
C THR A 208 4.68 5.72 -18.12
N SER A 209 4.65 4.39 -18.27
CA SER A 209 3.47 3.55 -18.19
C SER A 209 3.87 2.14 -17.78
N LEU A 210 2.91 1.34 -17.33
CA LEU A 210 3.16 -0.08 -17.08
C LEU A 210 3.26 -0.82 -18.42
N PRO A 211 4.36 -1.56 -18.69
CA PRO A 211 4.50 -2.29 -19.94
C PRO A 211 3.49 -3.46 -20.00
N PRO A 212 3.03 -3.85 -21.20
CA PRO A 212 2.07 -4.95 -21.36
C PRO A 212 2.64 -6.30 -20.91
N THR A 213 3.96 -6.44 -20.90
CA THR A 213 4.67 -7.62 -20.39
C THR A 213 5.89 -7.21 -19.58
N VAL A 214 6.27 -8.07 -18.63
CA VAL A 214 7.47 -7.96 -17.83
C VAL A 214 8.21 -9.29 -17.77
N ASN A 215 9.55 -9.25 -17.75
CA ASN A 215 10.36 -10.43 -17.53
C ASN A 215 10.55 -10.66 -16.02
N LEU A 216 9.78 -11.57 -15.43
CA LEU A 216 9.88 -11.85 -13.99
C LEU A 216 11.23 -12.46 -13.57
N ALA A 217 12.03 -13.00 -14.51
CA ALA A 217 13.38 -13.45 -14.21
C ALA A 217 14.34 -12.29 -13.87
N GLU A 218 13.98 -11.05 -14.22
CA GLU A 218 14.78 -9.84 -13.95
C GLU A 218 14.38 -9.14 -12.64
N GLN A 219 13.52 -9.75 -11.83
CA GLN A 219 13.18 -9.20 -10.52
C GLN A 219 14.45 -8.98 -9.68
N SER A 220 14.53 -7.84 -8.99
CA SER A 220 15.68 -7.48 -8.17
C SER A 220 15.27 -7.09 -6.75
N THR A 221 16.17 -7.35 -5.80
CA THR A 221 16.06 -6.93 -4.40
C THR A 221 16.90 -5.68 -4.08
N SER A 222 17.58 -5.11 -5.07
CA SER A 222 18.58 -4.03 -4.90
C SER A 222 18.08 -2.79 -4.15
N THR A 223 16.76 -2.59 -4.10
CA THR A 223 16.11 -1.45 -3.45
C THR A 223 15.07 -1.91 -2.43
N ILE A 224 15.17 -3.14 -1.89
CA ILE A 224 14.29 -3.61 -0.78
C ILE A 224 14.90 -3.32 0.59
N ASN A 225 16.20 -3.04 0.64
CA ASN A 225 16.86 -2.69 1.88
C ASN A 225 16.27 -1.37 2.38
N THR A 226 15.64 -1.40 3.57
CA THR A 226 14.72 -0.41 4.18
C THR A 226 13.20 -0.63 4.03
N GLY A 227 12.75 -1.65 3.30
CA GLY A 227 11.32 -1.99 3.11
C GLY A 227 10.65 -1.30 1.92
N TRP A 228 11.45 -0.66 1.06
CA TRP A 228 10.93 -0.21 -0.23
C TRP A 228 10.58 -1.42 -1.10
N ALA A 229 9.54 -1.31 -1.92
CA ALA A 229 8.96 -2.43 -2.66
C ALA A 229 8.35 -3.56 -1.81
N SER A 230 8.17 -3.36 -0.49
CA SER A 230 7.37 -4.24 0.37
C SER A 230 6.04 -3.62 0.81
N GLN A 231 5.38 -2.91 -0.11
CA GLN A 231 4.14 -2.21 0.17
C GLN A 231 3.03 -3.16 0.60
N TRP A 232 2.18 -2.67 1.50
CA TRP A 232 0.89 -3.28 1.80
C TRP A 232 -0.09 -2.99 0.66
N TYR A 233 -0.71 -4.06 0.17
CA TYR A 233 -1.84 -4.02 -0.75
C TYR A 233 -2.99 -4.89 -0.28
N ALA A 234 -4.20 -4.54 -0.73
CA ALA A 234 -5.39 -5.38 -0.69
C ALA A 234 -6.25 -5.25 -1.96
N ILE A 235 -7.27 -6.10 -2.08
CA ILE A 235 -8.12 -6.24 -3.26
C ILE A 235 -9.58 -6.21 -2.83
N SER A 236 -10.42 -5.53 -3.61
CA SER A 236 -11.89 -5.60 -3.53
C SER A 236 -12.54 -5.55 -4.90
#